data_AF-A0AA37I075-F1
#
_entry.id   AF-A0AA37I075-F1
#
_cell.length_a   1.000
_cell.length_b   1.000
_cell.length_c   1.000
_cell.angle_alpha   90.00
_cell.angle_beta   90.00
_cell.angle_gamma   90.00
#
_symmetry.space_group_name_H-M   'P 1'
#
loop_
_entity.id
_entity.type
_entity.pdbx_description
1 polymer ?
#
loop_
_entity_poly.entity_id
_entity_poly.type
_entity_poly.pdbx_seq_one_letter_code
_entity_poly.pdbx_strand_id
1 'polypeptide(L)'
;MERVNKLVNDILKKWNPLEVPSEIAEDEYSLYVTFIMKYSQNINSIYLCLKKILTDYMDMEISNLEDDAELKQIARSIYEAVLSDDAFKQTIE
;
A
#
# COMPACT_ATOMS: atom_id res chain seq x y z
N MET A 1 10.55 -11.24 3.49
CA MET A 1 9.90 -10.06 4.14
C MET A 1 10.41 -8.75 3.54
N GLU A 2 11.72 -8.53 3.49
CA GLU A 2 12.32 -7.30 2.92
C GLU A 2 11.95 -7.06 1.44
N ARG A 3 11.87 -8.12 0.62
CA ARG A 3 11.42 -8.03 -0.78
C ARG A 3 9.98 -7.53 -0.93
N VAL A 4 9.05 -8.05 -0.12
CA VAL A 4 7.64 -7.63 -0.14
C VAL A 4 7.50 -6.19 0.30
N ASN A 5 8.21 -5.81 1.35
CA ASN A 5 8.21 -4.43 1.83
C ASN A 5 8.64 -3.46 0.72
N LYS A 6 9.68 -3.82 -0.03
CA LYS A 6 10.12 -3.02 -1.20
C LYS A 6 9.06 -2.95 -2.29
N LEU A 7 8.42 -4.08 -2.64
CA LEU A 7 7.35 -4.10 -3.64
C LEU A 7 6.14 -3.26 -3.22
N VAL A 8 5.76 -3.31 -1.94
CA VAL A 8 4.67 -2.47 -1.40
C VAL A 8 5.10 -1.00 -1.45
N ASN A 9 6.34 -0.66 -1.09
CA ASN A 9 6.83 0.71 -1.20
C ASN A 9 6.80 1.22 -2.65
N ASP A 10 7.23 0.38 -3.60
CA ASP A 10 7.20 0.70 -5.03
C ASP A 10 5.76 0.97 -5.54
N ILE A 11 4.76 0.25 -5.01
CA ILE A 11 3.35 0.50 -5.32
C ILE A 11 2.91 1.86 -4.77
N LEU A 12 3.22 2.14 -3.49
CA LEU A 12 2.85 3.40 -2.85
C LEU A 12 3.52 4.60 -3.53
N LYS A 13 4.79 4.48 -3.91
CA LYS A 13 5.54 5.50 -4.65
C LYS A 13 4.99 5.76 -6.05
N LYS A 14 4.44 4.75 -6.71
CA LYS A 14 3.78 4.95 -8.01
C LYS A 14 2.43 5.64 -7.87
N TRP A 15 1.71 5.34 -6.78
CA TRP A 15 0.45 5.98 -6.46
C TRP A 15 0.64 7.45 -6.07
N ASN A 16 1.60 7.73 -5.18
CA ASN A 16 2.06 9.07 -4.80
C ASN A 16 0.94 10.11 -4.56
N PRO A 17 0.01 9.86 -3.62
CA PRO A 17 -1.13 10.74 -3.38
C PRO A 17 -0.73 12.17 -2.95
N LEU A 18 0.50 12.38 -2.47
CA LEU A 18 1.02 13.70 -2.07
C LEU A 18 1.70 14.44 -3.23
N GLU A 19 1.80 13.83 -4.40
CA GLU A 19 2.48 14.38 -5.59
C GLU A 19 3.92 14.84 -5.32
N VAL A 20 4.61 14.22 -4.34
CA VAL A 20 5.98 14.59 -3.99
C VAL A 20 6.99 13.98 -4.98
N PRO A 21 8.18 14.57 -5.14
CA PRO A 21 9.25 13.97 -5.92
C PRO A 21 9.54 12.52 -5.53
N SER A 22 9.90 11.68 -6.50
CA SER A 22 10.18 10.24 -6.31
C SER A 22 11.21 9.94 -5.20
N GLU A 23 12.19 10.83 -5.02
CA GLU A 23 13.20 10.72 -3.96
C GLU A 23 12.60 10.90 -2.56
N ILE A 24 11.59 11.76 -2.43
CA ILE A 24 10.87 12.00 -1.17
C ILE A 24 9.82 10.90 -0.96
N ALA A 25 9.12 10.50 -2.03
CA ALA A 25 8.10 9.46 -1.99
C ALA A 25 8.65 8.11 -1.48
N GLU A 26 9.89 7.76 -1.85
CA GLU A 26 10.53 6.52 -1.39
C GLU A 26 10.64 6.47 0.14
N ASP A 27 11.12 7.55 0.75
CA ASP A 27 11.32 7.64 2.19
C ASP A 27 9.99 7.81 2.93
N GLU A 28 9.14 8.73 2.46
CA GLU A 28 7.83 9.03 3.04
C GLU A 28 6.95 7.78 3.13
N TYR A 29 6.83 7.03 2.02
CA TYR A 29 5.92 5.89 1.98
C TYR A 29 6.45 4.64 2.69
N SER A 30 7.77 4.54 2.87
CA SER A 30 8.40 3.42 3.58
C SER A 30 7.89 3.28 5.02
N LEU A 31 7.53 4.41 5.64
CA LEU A 31 7.00 4.49 7.01
C LEU A 31 5.67 3.75 7.15
N TYR A 32 4.85 3.73 6.09
CA TYR A 32 3.53 3.09 6.11
C TYR A 32 3.59 1.60 5.74
N VAL A 33 4.66 1.13 5.10
CA VAL A 33 4.78 -0.27 4.64
C VAL A 33 4.58 -1.24 5.79
N THR A 34 5.28 -1.05 6.91
CA THR A 34 5.16 -1.94 8.09
C THR A 34 3.73 -1.92 8.66
N PHE A 35 3.06 -0.77 8.58
CA PHE A 35 1.69 -0.64 9.06
C PHE A 35 0.69 -1.38 8.15
N ILE A 36 0.82 -1.22 6.84
CA ILE A 36 0.00 -1.92 5.83
C ILE A 36 0.19 -3.44 5.92
N MET A 37 1.41 -3.91 6.10
CA MET A 37 1.72 -5.34 6.20
C MET A 37 1.03 -6.03 7.40
N LYS A 38 0.66 -5.29 8.46
CA LYS A 38 -0.12 -5.87 9.58
C LYS A 38 -1.54 -6.26 9.17
N TYR A 39 -2.05 -5.68 8.09
CA TYR A 39 -3.41 -5.86 7.59
C TYR A 39 -3.46 -6.64 6.26
N SER A 40 -2.32 -7.14 5.79
CA SER A 40 -2.19 -7.72 4.45
C SER A 40 -2.92 -9.03 4.21
N GLN A 41 -3.48 -9.63 5.26
CA GLN A 41 -4.28 -10.86 5.21
C GLN A 41 -5.61 -10.67 4.49
N ASN A 42 -6.08 -9.43 4.30
CA ASN A 42 -7.37 -9.13 3.71
C ASN A 42 -7.32 -7.82 2.91
N ILE A 43 -7.74 -7.87 1.65
CA ILE A 43 -7.82 -6.70 0.76
C ILE A 43 -8.64 -5.55 1.34
N ASN A 44 -9.76 -5.81 2.00
CA ASN A 44 -10.60 -4.79 2.62
C ASN A 44 -9.88 -4.14 3.81
N SER A 45 -9.07 -4.90 4.55
CA SER A 45 -8.26 -4.36 5.64
C SER A 45 -7.13 -3.47 5.12
N ILE A 46 -6.51 -3.83 3.98
CA ILE A 46 -5.57 -2.94 3.29
C ILE A 46 -6.27 -1.66 2.84
N TYR A 47 -7.44 -1.76 2.20
CA TYR A 47 -8.21 -0.59 1.77
C TYR A 47 -8.53 0.37 2.93
N LEU A 48 -9.05 -0.14 4.05
CA LEU A 48 -9.34 0.69 5.23
C LEU A 48 -8.07 1.30 5.83
N CYS A 49 -6.95 0.58 5.78
CA CYS A 49 -5.65 1.08 6.23
C CYS A 49 -5.17 2.24 5.35
N LEU A 50 -5.21 2.10 4.02
CA LEU A 50 -4.85 3.16 3.07
C LEU A 50 -5.74 4.39 3.26
N LYS A 51 -7.06 4.18 3.40
CA LYS A 51 -8.01 5.25 3.69
C LYS A 51 -7.61 6.03 4.94
N LYS A 52 -7.26 5.32 6.01
CA LYS A 52 -6.82 5.91 7.28
C LYS A 52 -5.49 6.64 7.14
N ILE A 53 -4.55 6.14 6.35
CA ILE A 53 -3.27 6.82 6.08
C ILE A 53 -3.52 8.18 5.45
N LEU A 54 -4.35 8.22 4.40
CA LEU A 54 -4.69 9.47 3.72
C LEU A 54 -5.38 10.47 4.67
N THR A 55 -6.37 10.04 5.45
CA THR A 55 -7.14 10.96 6.31
C THR A 55 -6.39 11.38 7.56
N ASP A 56 -5.80 10.42 8.28
CA ASP A 56 -5.30 10.68 9.64
C ASP A 56 -3.82 11.09 9.66
N TYR A 57 -3.06 10.72 8.63
CA TYR A 57 -1.61 10.98 8.57
C TYR A 57 -1.22 12.00 7.49
N MET A 58 -2.02 12.11 6.42
CA MET A 58 -1.77 13.04 5.31
C MET A 58 -2.77 14.19 5.25
N ASP A 59 -3.76 14.22 6.15
CA ASP A 59 -4.81 15.26 6.22
C ASP A 59 -5.54 15.46 4.88
N MET A 60 -5.70 14.38 4.11
CA MET A 60 -6.38 14.39 2.81
C MET A 60 -7.87 14.05 2.96
N GLU A 61 -8.71 14.85 2.30
CA GLU A 61 -10.13 14.56 2.19
C GLU A 61 -10.41 13.59 1.05
N ILE A 62 -11.00 12.43 1.38
CA ILE A 62 -11.48 11.45 0.40
C ILE A 62 -12.97 11.69 0.23
N SER A 63 -13.37 12.27 -0.89
CA SER A 63 -14.71 12.87 -1.02
C SER A 63 -15.52 12.35 -2.20
N ASN A 64 -14.90 11.62 -3.13
CA ASN A 64 -15.57 11.18 -4.36
C ASN A 64 -15.44 9.65 -4.62
N LEU A 65 -16.20 9.16 -5.60
CA LEU A 65 -16.21 7.74 -6.00
C LEU A 65 -14.93 7.32 -6.76
N GLU A 66 -14.23 8.27 -7.36
CA GLU A 66 -12.97 8.03 -8.09
C GLU A 66 -11.85 7.72 -7.09
N ASP A 67 -11.75 8.49 -6.00
CA ASP A 67 -10.81 8.26 -4.89
C ASP A 67 -11.04 6.86 -4.27
N ASP A 68 -12.31 6.46 -4.14
CA ASP A 68 -12.67 5.14 -3.60
C ASP A 68 -12.29 3.99 -4.54
N ALA A 69 -12.49 4.18 -5.85
CA ALA A 69 -12.11 3.20 -6.86
C ALA A 69 -10.60 3.03 -6.96
N GLU A 70 -9.85 4.15 -6.93
CA GLU A 70 -8.40 4.14 -6.93
C GLU A 70 -7.85 3.43 -5.67
N LEU A 71 -8.35 3.77 -4.48
CA LEU A 71 -7.95 3.12 -3.24
C LEU A 71 -8.16 1.61 -3.26
N LYS A 72 -9.28 1.15 -3.83
CA LYS A 72 -9.54 -0.29 -4.01
C LYS A 72 -8.55 -0.94 -4.97
N GLN A 73 -8.16 -0.25 -6.05
CA GLN A 73 -7.17 -0.74 -6.99
C GLN A 73 -5.79 -0.86 -6.33
N ILE A 74 -5.35 0.16 -5.60
CA ILE A 74 -4.07 0.14 -4.88
C ILE A 74 -4.07 -0.96 -3.81
N ALA A 75 -5.16 -1.09 -3.04
CA ALA A 75 -5.30 -2.16 -2.06
C ALA A 75 -5.17 -3.56 -2.69
N ARG A 76 -5.77 -3.74 -3.88
CA ARG A 76 -5.66 -4.98 -4.64
C ARG A 76 -4.22 -5.28 -5.06
N SER A 77 -3.52 -4.29 -5.62
CA SER A 77 -2.13 -4.47 -6.06
C SER A 77 -1.21 -4.85 -4.90
N ILE A 78 -1.40 -4.25 -3.72
CA ILE A 78 -0.66 -4.60 -2.51
C ILE A 78 -0.97 -6.03 -2.08
N TYR A 79 -2.26 -6.41 -2.05
CA TYR A 79 -2.68 -7.75 -1.68
C TYR A 79 -2.07 -8.83 -2.58
N GLU A 80 -2.09 -8.61 -3.91
CA GLU A 80 -1.49 -9.51 -4.90
C GLU A 80 0.04 -9.61 -4.74
N ALA A 81 0.72 -8.50 -4.44
CA ALA A 81 2.17 -8.51 -4.18
C ALA A 81 2.54 -9.34 -2.93
N VAL A 82 1.72 -9.28 -1.88
CA VAL A 82 1.91 -10.05 -0.65
C VAL A 82 1.66 -11.54 -0.90
N LEU A 83 0.55 -11.89 -1.56
CA LEU A 83 0.23 -13.29 -1.89
C LEU A 83 1.31 -13.95 -2.75
N SER A 84 1.90 -13.19 -3.69
CA SER A 84 2.93 -13.71 -4.59
C SER A 84 4.21 -14.10 -3.85
N ASP A 85 4.55 -13.44 -2.73
CA ASP A 85 5.69 -13.83 -1.88
C ASP A 85 5.37 -15.04 -1.02
N ASP A 86 4.13 -15.15 -0.52
CA ASP A 86 3.72 -16.31 0.28
C ASP A 86 3.60 -17.58 -0.59
N ALA A 87 3.10 -17.48 -1.82
CA ALA A 87 3.11 -18.57 -2.79
C ALA A 87 4.53 -18.98 -3.19
N PHE A 88 5.45 -18.02 -3.31
CA PHE A 88 6.86 -18.29 -3.59
C PHE A 88 7.55 -19.04 -2.44
N LYS A 89 7.25 -18.70 -1.17
CA LYS A 89 7.77 -19.45 -0.01
C LYS A 89 7.29 -20.90 0.02
N GLN A 90 6.01 -21.15 -0.25
CA GLN A 90 5.43 -22.50 -0.23
C GLN A 90 5.95 -23.43 -1.34
N THR A 91 6.58 -22.88 -2.38
CA THR A 91 7.12 -23.66 -3.52
C THR A 91 8.58 -24.08 -3.31
N ILE A 92 9.28 -23.50 -2.32
CA ILE A 92 10.71 -23.71 -2.08
C ILE A 92 10.98 -24.54 -0.80
N GLU A 93 9.94 -24.85 -0.02
CA GLU A 93 9.99 -25.82 1.09
C GLU A 93 9.51 -27.20 0.64
#